data_AF-A0A7X1P8B9-F1
#
_entry.id   AF-A0A7X1P8B9-F1
#
_cell.length_a   1.000
_cell.length_b   1.000
_cell.length_c   1.000
_cell.angle_alpha   90.00
_cell.angle_beta   90.00
_cell.angle_gamma   90.00
#
_symmetry.space_group_name_H-M   'P 1'
#
loop_
_entity.id
_entity.type
_entity.pdbx_description
1 polymer ?
#
loop_
_entity_poly.entity_id
_entity_poly.type
_entity_poly.pdbx_seq_one_letter_code
_entity_poly.pdbx_strand_id
1 'polypeptide(L)'
;MTIDSQRLLSAYDCLARTTGHMLSAAQSGAWDKLIDLERHCADLVARMSALETEEPLPEDLRQHKATMIRKVLADDAAIRNITEPWLHQLGTMLSCNGQERRLLHAYGPPREN
;
A
#
# COMPACT_ATOMS: atom_id res chain seq x y z
N MET A 1 7.82 32.17 -5.95
CA MET A 1 7.27 30.79 -6.04
C MET A 1 7.42 30.35 -7.49
N THR A 2 8.26 29.35 -7.78
CA THR A 2 8.39 28.80 -9.14
C THR A 2 7.19 27.89 -9.45
N ILE A 3 6.79 27.81 -10.72
CA ILE A 3 5.67 26.98 -11.18
C ILE A 3 5.89 25.50 -10.79
N ASP A 4 7.14 25.06 -10.75
CA ASP A 4 7.53 23.69 -10.39
C ASP A 4 7.28 23.37 -8.90
N SER A 5 7.54 24.33 -8.00
CA SER A 5 7.26 24.17 -6.56
C SER A 5 5.76 23.98 -6.30
N GLN A 6 4.90 24.70 -7.03
CA GLN A 6 3.45 24.60 -6.88
C GLN A 6 2.88 23.30 -7.48
N ARG A 7 3.45 22.84 -8.61
CA ARG A 7 3.13 21.53 -9.19
C ARG A 7 3.54 20.38 -8.26
N LEU A 8 4.71 20.47 -7.65
CA LEU A 8 5.20 19.49 -6.68
C LEU A 8 4.28 19.40 -5.47
N LEU A 9 3.87 20.54 -4.90
CA LEU A 9 2.89 20.59 -3.81
C LEU A 9 1.54 19.98 -4.18
N SER A 10 1.00 20.32 -5.35
CA SER A 10 -0.24 19.73 -5.81
C SER A 10 -0.13 18.21 -5.97
N ALA A 11 1.04 17.70 -6.36
CA ALA A 11 1.28 16.26 -6.48
C ALA A 11 1.33 15.57 -5.10
N TYR A 12 1.98 16.17 -4.10
CA TYR A 12 1.94 15.68 -2.72
C TYR A 12 0.51 15.69 -2.13
N ASP A 13 -0.32 16.69 -2.45
CA ASP A 13 -1.72 16.73 -1.98
C ASP A 13 -2.55 15.62 -2.63
N CYS A 14 -2.36 15.42 -3.93
CA CYS A 14 -2.98 14.32 -4.66
C CYS A 14 -2.56 12.95 -4.10
N LEU A 15 -1.27 12.78 -3.76
CA LEU A 15 -0.75 11.57 -3.13
C LEU A 15 -1.41 11.31 -1.77
N ALA A 16 -1.48 12.33 -0.92
CA ALA A 16 -2.08 12.24 0.42
C ALA A 16 -3.59 11.96 0.39
N ARG A 17 -4.31 12.45 -0.63
CA ARG A 17 -5.72 12.09 -0.87
C ARG A 17 -5.88 10.66 -1.36
N THR A 18 -5.03 10.24 -2.29
CA THR A 18 -5.05 8.89 -2.87
C THR A 18 -4.81 7.83 -1.79
N THR A 19 -3.83 8.03 -0.91
CA THR A 19 -3.59 7.14 0.23
C THR A 19 -4.74 7.13 1.24
N GLY A 20 -5.41 8.27 1.46
CA GLY A 20 -6.65 8.30 2.25
C GLY A 20 -7.78 7.47 1.63
N HIS A 21 -7.90 7.47 0.30
CA HIS A 21 -8.84 6.59 -0.41
C HIS A 21 -8.45 5.12 -0.33
N MET A 22 -7.14 4.80 -0.37
CA MET A 22 -6.63 3.45 -0.17
C MET A 22 -7.01 2.94 1.22
N LEU A 23 -6.81 3.75 2.26
CA LEU A 23 -7.21 3.39 3.63
C LEU A 23 -8.71 3.13 3.73
N SER A 24 -9.55 3.97 3.13
CA SER A 24 -11.00 3.78 3.09
C SER A 24 -11.40 2.49 2.35
N ALA A 25 -10.70 2.16 1.26
CA ALA A 25 -10.92 0.92 0.50
C ALA A 25 -10.51 -0.32 1.32
N ALA A 26 -9.37 -0.27 2.02
CA ALA A 26 -8.92 -1.34 2.91
C ALA A 26 -9.90 -1.56 4.07
N GLN A 27 -10.38 -0.49 4.71
CA GLN A 27 -11.36 -0.56 5.80
C GLN A 27 -12.71 -1.14 5.36
N SER A 28 -13.11 -0.91 4.10
CA SER A 28 -14.36 -1.45 3.54
C SER A 28 -14.20 -2.82 2.86
N GLY A 29 -12.99 -3.37 2.80
CA GLY A 29 -12.70 -4.64 2.12
C GLY A 29 -12.81 -4.57 0.59
N ALA A 30 -12.77 -3.38 0.00
CA ALA A 30 -12.85 -3.17 -1.44
C ALA A 30 -11.49 -3.43 -2.12
N TRP A 31 -11.06 -4.69 -2.15
CA TRP A 31 -9.71 -5.09 -2.55
C TRP A 31 -9.34 -4.73 -3.99
N ASP A 32 -10.24 -4.91 -4.96
CA ASP A 32 -9.97 -4.51 -6.35
C ASP A 32 -9.70 -3.01 -6.46
N LYS A 33 -10.51 -2.22 -5.75
CA LYS A 33 -10.33 -0.76 -5.67
C LYS A 33 -9.02 -0.37 -5.00
N LEU A 34 -8.61 -1.11 -3.97
CA LEU A 34 -7.32 -0.89 -3.30
C LEU A 34 -6.15 -1.10 -4.26
N ILE A 35 -6.19 -2.15 -5.08
CA ILE A 35 -5.16 -2.46 -6.09
C ILE A 35 -5.09 -1.37 -7.17
N ASP A 36 -6.24 -0.91 -7.66
CA ASP A 36 -6.27 0.16 -8.66
C ASP A 36 -5.73 1.50 -8.10
N LEU A 37 -6.05 1.81 -6.84
CA LEU A 37 -5.53 2.98 -6.15
C LEU A 37 -4.01 2.87 -5.88
N GLU A 38 -3.51 1.67 -5.58
CA GLU A 38 -2.07 1.42 -5.41
C GLU A 38 -1.29 1.71 -6.70
N ARG A 39 -1.81 1.25 -7.86
CA ARG A 39 -1.22 1.56 -9.17
C ARG A 39 -1.19 3.07 -9.43
N HIS A 40 -2.30 3.76 -9.15
CA HIS A 40 -2.37 5.21 -9.30
C HIS A 40 -1.37 5.93 -8.39
N CYS A 41 -1.21 5.45 -7.15
CA CYS A 41 -0.22 5.96 -6.21
C CYS A 41 1.21 5.80 -6.74
N ALA A 42 1.55 4.63 -7.29
CA ALA A 42 2.86 4.36 -7.89
C ALA A 42 3.16 5.31 -9.07
N ASP A 43 2.18 5.54 -9.95
CA ASP A 43 2.32 6.49 -11.07
C ASP A 43 2.54 7.94 -10.60
N LEU A 44 1.84 8.36 -9.54
CA LEU A 44 2.01 9.69 -8.94
C LEU A 44 3.42 9.86 -8.38
N VAL A 45 3.91 8.88 -7.61
CA VAL A 45 5.26 8.91 -7.04
C VAL A 45 6.33 8.98 -8.14
N ALA A 46 6.19 8.19 -9.21
CA ALA A 46 7.13 8.21 -10.34
C ALA A 46 7.15 9.57 -11.07
N ARG A 47 6.02 10.25 -11.18
CA ARG A 47 5.96 11.61 -11.76
C ARG A 47 6.57 12.64 -10.83
N MET A 48 6.41 12.48 -9.52
CA MET A 48 6.95 13.40 -8.52
C MET A 48 8.48 13.35 -8.47
N SER A 49 9.10 12.17 -8.61
CA SER A 49 10.56 12.06 -8.68
C SER A 49 11.16 12.79 -9.88
N ALA A 50 10.40 12.99 -10.95
CA ALA A 50 10.84 13.78 -12.11
C ALA A 50 10.68 15.30 -11.92
N LEU A 51 9.93 15.74 -10.89
CA LEU A 51 9.65 17.14 -10.58
C LEU A 51 10.50 17.66 -9.40
N GLU A 52 11.14 16.77 -8.63
CA GLU A 52 12.04 17.19 -7.57
C GLU A 52 13.28 17.88 -8.16
N THR A 53 13.42 19.17 -7.85
CA THR A 53 14.58 19.98 -8.20
C THR A 53 15.50 20.05 -6.98
N GLU A 54 16.82 20.10 -7.19
CA GLU A 54 17.81 20.26 -6.10
C GLU A 54 17.73 21.65 -5.42
N GLU A 55 16.93 22.57 -5.96
CA GLU A 55 16.74 23.89 -5.36
C GLU A 55 16.03 23.81 -4.00
N PRO A 56 16.52 24.53 -2.98
CA PRO A 56 15.89 24.53 -1.67
C PRO A 56 14.48 25.10 -1.75
N LEU A 57 13.49 24.26 -1.40
CA LEU A 57 12.12 24.71 -1.21
C LEU A 57 12.05 25.77 -0.10
N PRO A 58 11.24 26.84 -0.27
CA PRO A 58 10.89 27.77 0.80
C PRO A 58 10.39 27.03 2.05
N GLU A 59 10.66 27.59 3.23
CA GLU A 59 10.35 26.96 4.53
C GLU A 59 8.88 26.52 4.65
N ASP A 60 7.94 27.38 4.26
CA ASP A 60 6.51 27.08 4.30
C ASP A 60 6.13 25.85 3.45
N LEU A 61 6.77 25.72 2.27
CA LEU A 61 6.53 24.58 1.37
C LEU A 61 7.18 23.31 1.88
N ARG A 62 8.33 23.43 2.55
CA ARG A 62 9.00 22.30 3.19
C ARG A 62 8.16 21.75 4.35
N GLN A 63 7.58 22.61 5.18
CA GLN A 63 6.67 22.20 6.26
C GLN A 63 5.43 21.54 5.70
N HIS A 64 4.82 22.12 4.66
CA HIS A 64 3.64 21.56 4.03
C HIS A 64 3.92 20.18 3.41
N LYS A 65 5.03 20.03 2.66
CA LYS A 65 5.51 18.73 2.16
C LYS A 65 5.69 17.71 3.29
N ALA A 66 6.32 18.10 4.39
CA ALA A 66 6.53 17.22 5.54
C ALA A 66 5.22 16.76 6.20
N THR A 67 4.22 17.64 6.30
CA THR A 67 2.89 17.28 6.80
C THR A 67 2.22 16.23 5.92
N MET A 68 2.28 16.40 4.59
CA MET A 68 1.69 15.45 3.65
C MET A 68 2.39 14.08 3.68
N ILE A 69 3.73 14.07 3.73
CA ILE A 69 4.49 12.82 3.85
C ILE A 69 4.11 12.07 5.14
N ARG A 70 4.00 12.77 6.28
CA ARG A 70 3.59 12.13 7.54
C ARG A 70 2.20 11.52 7.45
N LYS A 71 1.26 12.20 6.77
CA LYS A 71 -0.09 11.65 6.54
C LYS A 71 -0.05 10.39 5.70
N VAL A 72 0.67 10.41 4.57
CA VAL A 72 0.85 9.24 3.69
C VAL A 72 1.40 8.05 4.47
N LEU A 73 2.45 8.26 5.26
CA LEU A 73 3.06 7.19 6.07
C LEU A 73 2.12 6.63 7.15
N ALA A 74 1.31 7.49 7.77
CA ALA A 74 0.33 7.07 8.76
C ALA A 74 -0.80 6.24 8.12
N ASP A 75 -1.29 6.68 6.96
CA ASP A 75 -2.32 5.95 6.19
C ASP A 75 -1.77 4.59 5.71
N ASP A 76 -0.54 4.53 5.21
CA ASP A 76 0.13 3.29 4.79
C ASP A 76 0.30 2.30 5.95
N ALA A 77 0.70 2.78 7.13
CA ALA A 77 0.80 1.95 8.32
C ALA A 77 -0.57 1.38 8.74
N ALA A 78 -1.63 2.19 8.64
CA ALA A 78 -2.99 1.74 8.92
C ALA A 78 -3.50 0.72 7.90
N ILE A 79 -3.17 0.89 6.61
CA ILE A 79 -3.49 -0.09 5.56
C ILE A 79 -2.80 -1.43 5.86
N ARG A 80 -1.50 -1.43 6.18
CA ARG A 80 -0.77 -2.66 6.52
C ARG A 80 -1.37 -3.39 7.72
N ASN A 81 -1.73 -2.66 8.78
CA ASN A 81 -2.40 -3.25 9.94
C ASN A 81 -3.73 -3.96 9.58
N ILE A 82 -4.40 -3.57 8.49
CA ILE A 82 -5.63 -4.20 8.01
C ILE A 82 -5.30 -5.41 7.11
N THR A 83 -4.34 -5.29 6.21
CA THR A 83 -4.06 -6.31 5.18
C THR A 83 -3.18 -7.45 5.67
N GLU A 84 -2.20 -7.15 6.52
CA GLU A 84 -1.14 -8.08 6.95
C GLU A 84 -1.67 -9.24 7.82
N PRO A 85 -2.63 -9.05 8.75
CA PRO A 85 -3.22 -10.15 9.51
C PRO A 85 -3.96 -11.18 8.63
N TRP A 86 -4.72 -10.70 7.63
CA TRP A 86 -5.46 -11.59 6.73
C TRP A 86 -4.52 -12.39 5.82
N LEU A 87 -3.45 -11.77 5.32
CA LEU A 87 -2.39 -12.47 4.58
C LEU A 87 -1.69 -13.53 5.43
N HIS A 88 -1.41 -13.25 6.69
CA HIS A 88 -0.84 -14.23 7.61
C HIS A 88 -1.79 -15.40 7.88
N GLN A 89 -3.08 -15.13 8.05
CA GLN A 89 -4.11 -16.15 8.22
C GLN A 89 -4.26 -17.04 6.97
N LEU A 90 -4.28 -16.44 5.78
CA LEU A 90 -4.26 -17.17 4.51
C LEU A 90 -3.00 -18.05 4.36
N GLY A 91 -1.82 -17.50 4.67
CA GLY A 91 -0.57 -18.25 4.64
C GLY A 91 -0.60 -19.47 5.57
N THR A 92 -1.20 -19.32 6.75
CA THR A 92 -1.40 -20.43 7.70
C THR A 92 -2.37 -21.47 7.15
N MET A 93 -3.51 -21.06 6.58
CA MET A 93 -4.50 -21.97 5.99
C MET A 93 -3.94 -22.75 4.79
N LEU A 94 -3.19 -22.09 3.90
CA LEU A 94 -2.54 -22.73 2.76
C LEU A 94 -1.44 -23.71 3.21
N SER A 95 -0.68 -23.35 4.25
CA SER A 95 0.35 -24.22 4.83
C SER A 95 -0.25 -25.44 5.53
N CYS A 96 -1.40 -25.30 6.20
CA CYS A 96 -2.11 -26.40 6.84
C CYS A 96 -2.67 -27.38 5.79
N ASN A 97 -3.35 -26.89 4.76
CA ASN A 97 -3.83 -27.71 3.64
C ASN A 97 -2.69 -28.43 2.90
N GLY A 98 -1.52 -27.79 2.75
CA GLY A 98 -0.34 -28.43 2.17
C GLY A 98 0.22 -29.58 3.03
N GLN A 99 0.16 -29.43 4.36
CA GLN A 99 0.55 -30.47 5.31
C GLN A 99 -0.44 -31.66 5.31
N GLU A 100 -1.75 -31.40 5.29
CA GLU A 100 -2.77 -32.45 5.20
C GLU A 100 -2.64 -33.29 3.92
N ARG A 101 -2.43 -32.65 2.77
CA ARG A 101 -2.20 -33.34 1.49
C ARG A 101 -0.95 -34.21 1.52
N ARG A 102 0.11 -33.75 2.18
CA ARG A 102 1.35 -34.54 2.36
C ARG A 102 1.12 -35.75 3.27
N LEU A 103 0.37 -35.59 4.36
CA LEU A 103 0.03 -36.69 5.27
C LEU A 103 -0.84 -37.75 4.58
N LEU A 104 -1.87 -37.33 3.84
CA LEU A 104 -2.72 -38.24 3.06
C LEU A 104 -1.95 -39.03 2.00
N HIS A 105 -0.92 -38.43 1.39
CA HIS A 105 -0.06 -39.13 0.43
C HIS A 105 0.94 -40.09 1.12
N ALA A 106 1.44 -39.75 2.31
CA ALA A 106 2.38 -40.58 3.06
C ALA A 106 1.70 -41.79 3.74
N TYR A 107 0.45 -41.63 4.15
CA TYR A 107 -0.33 -42.64 4.87
C TYR A 107 -1.55 -43.12 4.07
N GLY A 108 -1.42 -43.21 2.73
CA GLY A 108 -2.51 -43.55 1.80
C GLY A 108 -3.44 -44.68 2.29
N PRO A 109 -4.72 -44.69 1.88
CA PRO A 109 -5.78 -45.46 2.53
C PRO A 109 -5.40 -46.94 2.65
N PRO A 110 -5.79 -47.62 3.75
CA PRO A 110 -5.41 -49.00 4.00
C PRO A 110 -5.77 -49.81 2.77
N ARG A 111 -4.82 -50.59 2.25
CA ARG A 111 -5.07 -51.49 1.13
C ARG A 111 -6.09 -52.52 1.60
N GLU A 112 -7.35 -52.37 1.18
CA GLU A 112 -8.38 -53.39 1.36
C GLU A 112 -7.94 -54.63 0.55
N ASN A 113 -7.92 -55.77 1.23
CA ASN A 113 -7.40 -57.06 0.77
C ASN A 113 -8.54 -57.90 0.19
#